data_AF-A0A5J4PFT7-F1
#
_entry.id   AF-A0A5J4PFT7-F1
#
_cell.length_a   1.000
_cell.length_b   1.000
_cell.length_c   1.000
_cell.angle_alpha   90.00
_cell.angle_beta   90.00
_cell.angle_gamma   90.00
#
_symmetry.space_group_name_H-M   'P 1'
#
loop_
_entity.id
_entity.type
_entity.pdbx_description
1 polymer ?
#
loop_
_entity_poly.entity_id
_entity_poly.type
_entity_poly.pdbx_seq_one_letter_code
_entity_poly.pdbx_strand_id
1 'polypeptide(L)'
;EIHITQGFICRNAYGEVDNLLRGGSDYTASLIGAAVNASEIQIWTDIDGMHNNDPRVVEKTSPVRQLHFEEAAELAYFGAKVLHPTCIQPAKYANIPVRLLNTMDPKAPGTLISNGTEKGKIKAVAAKDNITAIKIKSSRMLLAHGFLRKVFEIFESYQTSIDMVCTSEVGVSVSIDRTIHLDEILNNLKKYGTVTVDNNMCIVCVVGDLEWENVGFEAKALDAMRDIPVRMISFGGSNYNISFLIRE
;
A
#
# COMPACT_ATOMS: atom_id res chain seq x y z
N GLU A 1 21.79 12.46 29.01
CA GLU A 1 22.69 12.90 27.92
C GLU A 1 21.87 13.00 26.64
N ILE A 2 22.20 13.90 25.71
CA ILE A 2 21.47 14.06 24.43
C ILE A 2 22.43 13.72 23.30
N HIS A 3 22.03 12.81 22.42
CA HIS A 3 22.80 12.40 21.26
C HIS A 3 22.12 12.91 19.98
N ILE A 4 22.92 13.49 19.07
CA ILE A 4 22.47 13.93 17.76
C ILE A 4 23.32 13.19 16.72
N THR A 5 22.66 12.53 15.78
CA THR A 5 23.32 11.74 14.74
C THR A 5 22.63 11.93 13.39
N GLN A 6 23.29 11.50 12.32
CA GLN A 6 22.74 11.52 10.96
C GLN A 6 21.81 10.33 10.73
N GLY A 7 20.83 10.52 9.85
CA GLY A 7 20.06 9.43 9.23
C GLY A 7 20.57 9.09 7.83
N PHE A 8 19.93 8.14 7.16
CA PHE A 8 20.13 7.75 5.75
C PHE A 8 21.46 7.07 5.42
N ILE A 9 22.57 7.48 6.03
CA ILE A 9 23.91 6.93 5.78
C ILE A 9 24.16 5.64 6.57
N CYS A 10 24.90 4.70 5.99
CA CYS A 10 25.31 3.47 6.64
C CYS A 10 26.68 2.99 6.13
N ARG A 11 27.15 1.83 6.63
CA ARG A 11 28.29 1.12 6.07
C ARG A 11 27.83 -0.21 5.45
N ASN A 12 28.32 -0.50 4.24
CA ASN A 12 28.06 -1.79 3.59
C ASN A 12 28.91 -2.92 4.22
N ALA A 13 28.74 -4.15 3.71
CA ALA A 13 29.48 -5.32 4.19
C ALA A 13 31.01 -5.22 4.00
N TYR A 14 31.49 -4.32 3.14
CA TYR A 14 32.90 -4.04 2.89
C TYR A 14 33.44 -2.88 3.75
N GLY A 15 32.59 -2.28 4.59
CA GLY A 15 32.95 -1.17 5.48
C GLY A 15 32.98 0.20 4.81
N GLU A 16 32.55 0.31 3.55
CA GLU A 16 32.47 1.54 2.77
C GLU A 16 31.20 2.33 3.10
N VAL A 17 31.20 3.64 2.81
CA VAL A 17 30.01 4.49 3.00
C VAL A 17 28.95 4.12 1.97
N ASP A 18 27.74 3.86 2.45
CA ASP A 18 26.57 3.54 1.65
C ASP A 18 25.33 4.25 2.21
N ASN A 19 24.14 4.02 1.63
CA ASN A 19 22.90 4.63 2.07
C ASN A 19 21.71 3.66 2.08
N LEU A 20 20.67 4.07 2.80
CA LEU A 20 19.45 3.30 3.03
C LEU A 20 18.33 3.61 2.02
N LEU A 21 18.66 4.27 0.91
CA LEU A 21 17.73 4.65 -0.17
C LEU A 21 16.51 5.46 0.33
N ARG A 22 15.37 5.34 -0.35
CA ARG A 22 14.17 6.14 -0.11
C ARG A 22 13.64 5.93 1.30
N GLY A 23 13.41 7.01 2.03
CA GLY A 23 12.98 6.97 3.44
C GLY A 23 14.08 6.53 4.40
N GLY A 24 15.35 6.56 3.96
CA GLY A 24 16.47 6.07 4.76
C GLY A 24 16.62 6.76 6.12
N SER A 25 16.29 8.04 6.25
CA SER A 25 16.32 8.73 7.56
C SER A 25 15.26 8.21 8.52
N ASP A 26 14.03 8.01 8.05
CA ASP A 26 12.94 7.42 8.86
C ASP A 26 13.27 5.97 9.25
N TYR A 27 13.91 5.24 8.33
CA TYR A 27 14.40 3.89 8.60
C TYR A 27 15.52 3.90 9.64
N THR A 28 16.47 4.84 9.56
CA THR A 28 17.49 5.01 10.61
C THR A 28 16.86 5.30 11.97
N ALA A 29 15.87 6.20 12.04
CA ALA A 29 15.17 6.51 13.28
C ALA A 29 14.50 5.26 13.88
N SER A 30 13.86 4.45 13.04
CA SER A 30 13.23 3.20 13.47
C SER A 30 14.24 2.15 13.93
N LEU A 31 15.38 2.01 13.24
CA LEU A 31 16.46 1.11 13.64
C LEU A 31 17.08 1.51 14.98
N ILE A 32 17.37 2.79 15.17
CA ILE A 32 17.89 3.32 16.44
C ILE A 32 16.86 3.11 17.55
N GLY A 33 15.61 3.48 17.30
CA GLY A 33 14.51 3.31 18.26
C GLY A 33 14.37 1.86 18.71
N ALA A 34 14.42 0.91 17.77
CA ALA A 34 14.44 -0.52 18.08
C ALA A 34 15.68 -0.94 18.88
N ALA A 35 16.88 -0.49 18.49
CA ALA A 35 18.13 -0.86 19.15
C ALA A 35 18.22 -0.38 20.61
N VAL A 36 17.60 0.76 20.92
CA VAL A 36 17.59 1.34 22.29
C VAL A 36 16.33 1.00 23.07
N ASN A 37 15.41 0.19 22.52
CA ASN A 37 14.08 -0.09 23.08
C ASN A 37 13.33 1.21 23.46
N ALA A 38 13.27 2.15 22.51
CA ALA A 38 12.55 3.41 22.70
C ALA A 38 11.07 3.16 23.01
N SER A 39 10.47 4.02 23.82
CA SER A 39 9.03 3.97 24.12
C SER A 39 8.16 4.50 22.97
N GLU A 40 8.70 5.41 22.14
CA GLU A 40 8.04 5.98 20.97
C GLU A 40 9.11 6.50 19.99
N ILE A 41 8.86 6.38 18.69
CA ILE A 41 9.64 7.01 17.63
C ILE A 41 8.82 8.15 17.03
N GLN A 42 9.37 9.36 16.98
CA GLN A 42 8.68 10.51 16.41
C GLN A 42 9.29 10.91 15.07
N ILE A 43 8.46 10.95 14.04
CA ILE A 43 8.83 11.42 12.70
C ILE A 43 8.15 12.78 12.51
N TRP A 44 8.98 13.81 12.42
CA TRP A 44 8.55 15.20 12.26
C TRP A 44 8.64 15.59 10.78
N THR A 45 7.52 16.00 10.22
CA THR A 45 7.34 16.32 8.79
C THR A 45 6.57 17.63 8.62
N ASP A 46 6.23 18.01 7.39
CA ASP A 46 5.49 19.22 7.03
C ASP A 46 3.96 19.07 7.06
N ILE A 47 3.46 17.89 7.43
CA ILE A 47 2.03 17.58 7.56
C ILE A 47 1.64 17.20 8.99
N ASP A 48 0.37 17.38 9.35
CA ASP A 48 -0.21 17.12 10.67
C ASP A 48 -0.73 15.69 10.88
N GLY A 49 -0.37 14.77 9.98
CA GLY A 49 -0.61 13.33 10.09
C GLY A 49 -0.98 12.69 8.76
N MET A 50 -1.38 11.42 8.79
CA MET A 50 -2.00 10.76 7.64
C MET A 50 -3.49 11.09 7.62
N HIS A 51 -3.98 11.69 6.54
CA HIS A 51 -5.39 12.07 6.42
C HIS A 51 -6.29 10.90 6.03
N ASN A 52 -7.56 11.00 6.38
CA ASN A 52 -8.57 10.00 6.01
C ASN A 52 -8.85 9.95 4.50
N ASN A 53 -8.52 11.01 3.76
CA ASN A 53 -8.62 11.10 2.30
C ASN A 53 -7.53 12.04 1.78
N ASP A 54 -7.29 12.04 0.47
CA ASP A 54 -6.42 13.05 -0.15
C ASP A 54 -7.09 14.45 -0.10
N PRO A 55 -6.52 15.44 0.61
CA PRO A 55 -7.08 16.78 0.72
C PRO A 55 -7.15 17.53 -0.60
N ARG A 56 -6.44 17.07 -1.65
CA ARG A 56 -6.49 17.66 -2.99
C ARG A 56 -7.73 17.25 -3.77
N VAL A 57 -8.37 16.14 -3.37
CA VAL A 57 -9.54 15.56 -4.05
C VAL A 57 -10.81 15.72 -3.21
N VAL A 58 -10.70 15.55 -1.90
CA VAL A 58 -11.83 15.60 -0.98
C VAL A 58 -11.69 16.81 -0.06
N GLU A 59 -12.73 17.62 0.04
CA GLU A 59 -12.76 18.73 1.00
C GLU A 59 -12.97 18.21 2.44
N LYS A 60 -12.53 19.00 3.44
CA LYS A 60 -12.77 18.74 4.87
C LYS A 60 -12.21 17.39 5.36
N THR A 61 -11.07 16.98 4.83
CA THR A 61 -10.32 15.84 5.37
C THR A 61 -9.83 16.14 6.78
N SER A 62 -9.54 15.07 7.53
CA SER A 62 -9.00 15.16 8.89
C SER A 62 -7.89 14.14 9.09
N PRO A 63 -6.85 14.46 9.88
CA PRO A 63 -5.84 13.48 10.27
C PRO A 63 -6.46 12.31 11.01
N VAL A 64 -6.09 11.10 10.60
CA VAL A 64 -6.42 9.86 11.33
C VAL A 64 -5.53 9.82 12.57
N ARG A 65 -6.14 9.74 13.75
CA ARG A 65 -5.39 9.83 15.02
C ARG A 65 -4.64 8.56 15.36
N GLN A 66 -5.18 7.40 15.00
CA GLN A 66 -4.57 6.10 15.28
C GLN A 66 -4.70 5.17 14.09
N LEU A 67 -3.57 4.63 13.66
CA LEU A 67 -3.46 3.62 12.61
C LEU A 67 -2.72 2.39 13.14
N HIS A 68 -3.14 1.23 12.67
CA HIS A 68 -2.35 0.02 12.71
C HIS A 68 -1.20 0.13 11.69
N PHE A 69 -0.08 -0.54 11.92
CA PHE A 69 1.04 -0.53 10.96
C PHE A 69 0.63 -0.96 9.55
N GLU A 70 -0.24 -1.97 9.44
CA GLU A 70 -0.74 -2.42 8.14
C GLU A 70 -1.68 -1.38 7.51
N GLU A 71 -2.59 -0.76 8.26
CA GLU A 71 -3.45 0.30 7.73
C GLU A 71 -2.62 1.48 7.18
N ALA A 72 -1.57 1.88 7.91
CA ALA A 72 -0.65 2.92 7.46
C ALA A 72 0.11 2.51 6.20
N ALA A 73 0.53 1.25 6.09
CA ALA A 73 1.20 0.72 4.91
C ALA A 73 0.29 0.75 3.66
N GLU A 74 -0.98 0.37 3.81
CA GLU A 74 -1.97 0.42 2.73
C GLU A 74 -2.20 1.85 2.24
N LEU A 75 -2.40 2.78 3.17
CA LEU A 75 -2.56 4.19 2.83
C LEU A 75 -1.33 4.75 2.14
N ALA A 76 -0.14 4.40 2.63
CA ALA A 76 1.11 4.85 2.03
C ALA A 76 1.32 4.31 0.61
N TYR A 77 0.93 3.06 0.37
CA TYR A 77 1.05 2.42 -0.92
C TYR A 77 0.09 3.03 -1.96
N PHE A 78 -1.18 3.25 -1.57
CA PHE A 78 -2.24 3.66 -2.49
C PHE A 78 -2.49 5.18 -2.55
N GLY A 79 -1.75 6.05 -1.87
CA GLY A 79 -1.91 7.50 -2.10
C GLY A 79 -1.21 8.45 -1.13
N ALA A 80 -1.04 8.07 0.13
CA ALA A 80 -0.46 8.91 1.16
C ALA A 80 1.08 8.81 1.13
N LYS A 81 1.74 9.53 0.22
CA LYS A 81 3.23 9.54 0.03
C LYS A 81 4.02 10.18 1.19
N VAL A 82 3.59 9.99 2.42
CA VAL A 82 4.15 10.57 3.64
C VAL A 82 5.27 9.71 4.20
N LEU A 83 5.07 8.39 4.21
CA LEU A 83 5.92 7.45 4.93
C LEU A 83 6.07 6.19 4.11
N HIS A 84 7.31 5.77 3.84
CA HIS A 84 7.51 4.52 3.10
C HIS A 84 7.28 3.32 4.05
N PRO A 85 6.48 2.29 3.66
CA PRO A 85 6.10 1.20 4.56
C PRO A 85 7.29 0.45 5.19
N THR A 86 8.39 0.29 4.46
CA THR A 86 9.59 -0.41 4.96
C THR A 86 10.30 0.37 6.07
N CYS A 87 10.13 1.69 6.14
CA CYS A 87 10.85 2.53 7.10
C CYS A 87 10.44 2.24 8.55
N ILE A 88 9.18 1.87 8.77
CA ILE A 88 8.63 1.60 10.11
C ILE A 88 8.62 0.12 10.48
N GLN A 89 9.13 -0.74 9.60
CA GLN A 89 9.17 -2.18 9.81
C GLN A 89 10.00 -2.59 11.06
N PRO A 90 11.15 -1.95 11.37
CA PRO A 90 11.87 -2.23 12.62
C PRO A 90 11.04 -1.87 13.86
N ALA A 91 10.33 -0.74 13.82
CA ALA A 91 9.46 -0.30 14.90
C ALA A 91 8.28 -1.25 15.10
N LYS A 92 7.66 -1.72 14.01
CA LYS A 92 6.61 -2.76 14.02
C LYS A 92 7.07 -4.04 14.71
N TYR A 93 8.24 -4.56 14.35
CA TYR A 93 8.79 -5.79 14.94
C TYR A 93 9.19 -5.63 16.40
N ALA A 94 9.72 -4.45 16.78
CA ALA A 94 10.04 -4.13 18.17
C ALA A 94 8.80 -3.73 18.99
N ASN A 95 7.61 -3.68 18.39
CA ASN A 95 6.37 -3.19 18.99
C ASN A 95 6.50 -1.77 19.58
N ILE A 96 7.25 -0.90 18.90
CA ILE A 96 7.46 0.50 19.28
C ILE A 96 6.50 1.36 18.45
N PRO A 97 5.62 2.17 19.07
CA PRO A 97 4.75 3.06 18.33
C PRO A 97 5.55 4.16 17.61
N VAL A 98 5.08 4.52 16.41
CA VAL A 98 5.63 5.61 15.60
C VAL A 98 4.61 6.74 15.53
N ARG A 99 5.00 7.98 15.83
CA ARG A 99 4.13 9.15 15.75
C ARG A 99 4.58 10.07 14.62
N LEU A 100 3.67 10.37 13.70
CA LEU A 100 3.85 11.39 12.67
C LEU A 100 3.37 12.74 13.20
N LEU A 101 4.25 13.75 13.17
CA LEU A 101 4.03 15.08 13.74
C LEU A 101 4.35 16.19 12.73
N ASN A 102 3.74 17.36 12.91
CA ASN A 102 4.01 18.53 12.07
C ASN A 102 5.04 19.45 12.74
N THR A 103 6.16 19.71 12.06
CA THR A 103 7.18 20.67 12.51
C THR A 103 6.63 22.11 12.60
N MET A 104 5.67 22.47 11.75
CA MET A 104 5.05 23.80 11.70
C MET A 104 3.92 23.99 12.71
N ASP A 105 3.33 22.91 13.22
CA ASP A 105 2.38 22.93 14.33
C ASP A 105 2.72 21.87 15.38
N PRO A 106 3.69 22.15 16.29
CA PRO A 106 4.15 21.18 17.27
C PRO A 106 3.10 20.78 18.32
N LYS A 107 1.97 21.48 18.40
CA LYS A 107 0.88 21.15 19.33
C LYS A 107 -0.15 20.20 18.69
N ALA A 108 -0.08 19.99 17.37
CA ALA A 108 -0.95 19.04 16.70
C ALA A 108 -0.73 17.62 17.26
N PRO A 109 -1.80 16.83 17.48
CA PRO A 109 -1.67 15.48 18.02
C PRO A 109 -0.92 14.50 17.11
N GLY A 110 -0.91 14.80 15.81
CA GLY A 110 -0.38 13.93 14.79
C GLY A 110 -1.23 12.68 14.53
N THR A 111 -0.56 11.69 13.94
CA THR A 111 -1.05 10.32 13.75
C THR A 111 -0.15 9.34 14.49
N LEU A 112 -0.72 8.51 15.36
CA LEU A 112 -0.02 7.43 16.05
C LEU A 112 -0.18 6.13 15.25
N ILE A 113 0.93 5.50 14.89
CA ILE A 113 0.99 4.22 14.20
C ILE A 113 1.51 3.16 15.18
N SER A 114 0.78 2.06 15.37
CA SER A 114 1.14 1.02 16.34
C SER A 114 0.61 -0.36 15.92
N ASN A 115 0.87 -1.41 16.70
CA ASN A 115 0.20 -2.70 16.54
C ASN A 115 -1.21 -2.72 17.18
N GLY A 116 -1.67 -1.60 17.75
CA GLY A 116 -3.01 -1.46 18.31
C GLY A 116 -4.03 -1.00 17.26
N THR A 117 -5.08 -1.80 17.05
CA THR A 117 -6.17 -1.49 16.11
C THR A 117 -7.39 -0.90 16.83
N GLU A 118 -7.96 0.16 16.28
CA GLU A 118 -9.30 0.63 16.69
C GLU A 118 -10.32 -0.26 15.99
N LYS A 119 -11.10 -1.02 16.76
CA LYS A 119 -12.01 -2.01 16.20
C LYS A 119 -13.26 -1.41 15.57
N GLY A 120 -13.77 -2.06 14.54
CA GLY A 120 -15.09 -1.79 13.96
C GLY A 120 -15.19 -0.41 13.30
N LYS A 121 -14.17 0.00 12.54
CA LYS A 121 -14.16 1.31 11.89
C LYS A 121 -13.37 1.32 10.59
N ILE A 122 -13.98 1.92 9.55
CA ILE A 122 -13.26 2.39 8.36
C ILE A 122 -12.58 3.71 8.72
N LYS A 123 -11.27 3.79 8.49
CA LYS A 123 -10.45 4.93 8.91
C LYS A 123 -10.14 5.89 7.79
N ALA A 124 -9.92 5.38 6.58
CA ALA A 124 -9.44 6.19 5.48
C ALA A 124 -9.73 5.56 4.12
N VAL A 125 -9.63 6.36 3.07
CA VAL A 125 -9.70 5.96 1.67
C VAL A 125 -8.54 6.61 0.92
N ALA A 126 -7.76 5.80 0.21
CA ALA A 126 -6.69 6.24 -0.67
C ALA A 126 -7.00 5.91 -2.13
N ALA A 127 -6.40 6.65 -3.06
CA ALA A 127 -6.61 6.46 -4.49
C ALA A 127 -5.28 6.53 -5.25
N LYS A 128 -5.09 5.56 -6.15
CA LYS A 128 -3.93 5.45 -7.03
C LYS A 128 -4.39 5.48 -8.48
N ASP A 129 -4.09 6.58 -9.16
CA ASP A 129 -4.45 6.82 -10.56
C ASP A 129 -3.46 6.15 -11.53
N ASN A 130 -3.72 6.27 -12.84
CA ASN A 130 -2.87 5.80 -13.93
C ASN A 130 -2.61 4.28 -13.88
N ILE A 131 -3.64 3.51 -13.57
CA ILE A 131 -3.58 2.06 -13.51
C ILE A 131 -4.01 1.45 -14.84
N THR A 132 -3.29 0.42 -15.26
CA THR A 132 -3.65 -0.42 -16.41
C THR A 132 -4.07 -1.80 -15.90
N ALA A 133 -5.30 -2.21 -16.22
CA ALA A 133 -5.79 -3.55 -15.96
C ALA A 133 -5.54 -4.47 -17.17
N ILE A 134 -4.96 -5.63 -16.90
CA ILE A 134 -4.68 -6.67 -17.90
C ILE A 134 -5.46 -7.91 -17.50
N LYS A 135 -6.37 -8.33 -18.37
CA LYS A 135 -7.17 -9.54 -18.18
C LYS A 135 -6.72 -10.61 -19.15
N ILE A 136 -6.36 -11.78 -18.62
CA ILE A 136 -5.93 -12.95 -19.36
C ILE A 136 -6.99 -14.03 -19.17
N LYS A 137 -7.63 -14.45 -20.27
CA LYS A 137 -8.62 -15.54 -20.27
C LYS A 137 -8.03 -16.76 -20.97
N SER A 138 -8.03 -17.90 -20.29
CA SER A 138 -7.53 -19.16 -20.82
C SER A 138 -8.25 -20.36 -20.21
N SER A 139 -8.83 -21.22 -21.06
CA SER A 139 -9.36 -22.52 -20.62
C SER A 139 -8.28 -23.44 -20.07
N ARG A 140 -7.00 -23.20 -20.43
CA ARG A 140 -5.84 -23.94 -19.93
C ARG A 140 -5.48 -23.61 -18.48
N MET A 141 -6.16 -22.66 -17.84
CA MET A 141 -6.01 -22.38 -16.41
C MET A 141 -6.75 -23.40 -15.54
N LEU A 142 -7.85 -23.97 -16.05
CA LEU A 142 -8.71 -24.88 -15.31
C LEU A 142 -7.95 -26.16 -14.95
N LEU A 143 -7.84 -26.47 -13.65
CA LEU A 143 -7.12 -27.62 -13.10
C LEU A 143 -5.62 -27.70 -13.49
N ALA A 144 -5.06 -26.62 -14.03
CA ALA A 144 -3.67 -26.60 -14.47
C ALA A 144 -2.74 -26.05 -13.40
N HIS A 145 -1.71 -26.82 -13.06
CA HIS A 145 -0.64 -26.34 -12.19
C HIS A 145 0.31 -25.41 -12.95
N GLY A 146 0.76 -24.34 -12.28
CA GLY A 146 1.81 -23.45 -12.78
C GLY A 146 1.37 -22.38 -13.79
N PHE A 147 0.09 -22.26 -14.12
CA PHE A 147 -0.40 -21.17 -14.98
C PHE A 147 -0.11 -19.79 -14.37
N LEU A 148 -0.49 -19.58 -13.10
CA LEU A 148 -0.26 -18.31 -12.40
C LEU A 148 1.23 -17.98 -12.27
N ARG A 149 2.07 -18.99 -11.98
CA ARG A 149 3.53 -18.82 -11.96
C ARG A 149 4.03 -18.26 -13.29
N LYS A 150 3.67 -18.89 -14.41
CA LYS A 150 4.10 -18.46 -15.75
C LYS A 150 3.64 -17.03 -16.09
N VAL A 151 2.44 -16.66 -15.66
CA VAL A 151 1.92 -15.30 -15.82
C VAL A 151 2.77 -14.31 -15.02
N PHE A 152 3.00 -14.56 -13.73
CA PHE A 152 3.76 -13.65 -12.87
C PHE A 152 5.26 -13.57 -13.23
N GLU A 153 5.86 -14.67 -13.69
CA GLU A 153 7.24 -14.72 -14.17
C GLU A 153 7.48 -13.76 -15.37
N ILE A 154 6.46 -13.52 -16.20
CA ILE A 154 6.55 -12.50 -17.26
C ILE A 154 6.71 -11.11 -16.65
N PHE A 155 5.85 -10.72 -15.71
CA PHE A 155 5.93 -9.40 -15.08
C PHE A 155 7.24 -9.21 -14.32
N GLU A 156 7.70 -10.24 -13.62
CA GLU A 156 8.99 -10.27 -12.93
C GLU A 156 10.17 -10.05 -13.89
N SER A 157 10.17 -10.71 -15.06
CA SER A 157 11.25 -10.59 -16.05
C SER A 157 11.44 -9.16 -16.59
N TYR A 158 10.37 -8.34 -16.53
CA TYR A 158 10.38 -6.93 -16.90
C TYR A 158 10.35 -5.99 -15.68
N GLN A 159 10.61 -6.50 -14.47
CA GLN A 159 10.61 -5.74 -13.21
C GLN A 159 9.35 -4.87 -13.03
N THR A 160 8.20 -5.38 -13.45
CA THR A 160 6.91 -4.68 -13.38
C THR A 160 6.12 -5.21 -12.19
N SER A 161 5.90 -4.35 -11.19
CA SER A 161 5.08 -4.66 -10.02
C SER A 161 3.60 -4.79 -10.38
N ILE A 162 2.93 -5.73 -9.71
CA ILE A 162 1.48 -5.92 -9.80
C ILE A 162 0.84 -5.38 -8.51
N ASP A 163 -0.19 -4.54 -8.66
CA ASP A 163 -0.89 -3.92 -7.54
C ASP A 163 -2.05 -4.78 -7.03
N MET A 164 -2.93 -5.22 -7.93
CA MET A 164 -4.08 -6.06 -7.62
C MET A 164 -4.09 -7.32 -8.48
N VAL A 165 -4.61 -8.40 -7.92
CA VAL A 165 -4.86 -9.67 -8.61
C VAL A 165 -6.27 -10.13 -8.30
N CYS A 166 -7.01 -10.51 -9.34
CA CYS A 166 -8.33 -11.13 -9.22
C CYS A 166 -8.40 -12.35 -10.14
N THR A 167 -8.83 -13.49 -9.60
CA THR A 167 -8.92 -14.75 -10.35
C THR A 167 -10.38 -15.15 -10.56
N SER A 168 -10.61 -15.87 -11.65
CA SER A 168 -11.79 -16.70 -11.88
C SER A 168 -11.31 -18.09 -12.31
N GLU A 169 -12.21 -19.02 -12.57
CA GLU A 169 -11.90 -20.41 -12.93
C GLU A 169 -11.05 -20.52 -14.20
N VAL A 170 -11.19 -19.57 -15.12
CA VAL A 170 -10.55 -19.55 -16.45
C VAL A 170 -9.90 -18.22 -16.77
N GLY A 171 -9.71 -17.35 -15.78
CA GLY A 171 -9.20 -16.01 -16.00
C GLY A 171 -8.41 -15.46 -14.82
N VAL A 172 -7.44 -14.62 -15.14
CA VAL A 172 -6.73 -13.79 -14.16
C VAL A 172 -6.73 -12.36 -14.66
N SER A 173 -7.06 -11.43 -13.78
CA SER A 173 -6.95 -10.00 -14.01
C SER A 173 -5.90 -9.45 -13.05
N VAL A 174 -4.96 -8.69 -13.59
CA VAL A 174 -3.90 -8.05 -12.82
C VAL A 174 -3.88 -6.57 -13.15
N SER A 175 -3.45 -5.74 -12.21
CA SER A 175 -3.25 -4.32 -12.44
C SER A 175 -1.79 -3.92 -12.26
N ILE A 176 -1.33 -2.99 -13.09
CA ILE A 176 0.02 -2.43 -13.05
C ILE A 176 -0.05 -0.90 -13.10
N ASP A 177 0.95 -0.24 -12.55
CA ASP A 177 1.12 1.22 -12.58
C ASP A 177 2.23 1.68 -13.54
N ARG A 178 3.18 0.79 -13.86
CA ARG A 178 4.29 1.07 -14.79
C ARG A 178 4.08 0.36 -16.11
N THR A 179 3.94 1.13 -17.17
CA THR A 179 3.63 0.63 -18.53
C THR A 179 4.85 0.61 -19.48
N ILE A 180 6.07 0.77 -18.95
CA ILE A 180 7.32 0.88 -19.74
C ILE A 180 7.51 -0.31 -20.70
N HIS A 181 7.20 -1.52 -20.25
CA HIS A 181 7.34 -2.77 -21.03
C HIS A 181 5.99 -3.43 -21.35
N LEU A 182 4.92 -2.62 -21.43
CA LEU A 182 3.57 -3.14 -21.58
C LEU A 182 3.43 -3.99 -22.85
N ASP A 183 3.93 -3.52 -24.00
CA ASP A 183 3.77 -4.24 -25.27
C ASP A 183 4.48 -5.61 -25.26
N GLU A 184 5.68 -5.68 -24.69
CA GLU A 184 6.44 -6.93 -24.55
C GLU A 184 5.74 -7.90 -23.60
N ILE A 185 5.23 -7.40 -22.47
CA ILE A 185 4.43 -8.19 -21.52
C ILE A 185 3.19 -8.74 -22.23
N LEU A 186 2.42 -7.92 -22.93
CA LEU A 186 1.21 -8.34 -23.63
C LEU A 186 1.49 -9.40 -24.70
N ASN A 187 2.58 -9.24 -25.46
CA ASN A 187 2.97 -10.21 -26.48
C ASN A 187 3.36 -11.57 -25.88
N ASN A 188 4.00 -11.58 -24.71
CA ASN A 188 4.28 -12.83 -23.99
C ASN A 188 3.02 -13.46 -23.39
N LEU A 189 2.12 -12.64 -22.81
CA LEU A 189 0.86 -13.12 -22.22
C LEU A 189 -0.09 -13.73 -23.27
N LYS A 190 -0.12 -13.20 -24.49
CA LYS A 190 -0.92 -13.75 -25.61
C LYS A 190 -0.60 -15.21 -25.94
N LYS A 191 0.59 -15.71 -25.58
CA LYS A 191 0.96 -17.13 -25.72
C LYS A 191 0.15 -18.05 -24.78
N TYR A 192 -0.40 -17.50 -23.70
CA TYR A 192 -1.08 -18.25 -22.64
C TYR A 192 -2.61 -18.11 -22.70
N GLY A 193 -3.15 -17.10 -23.38
CA GLY A 193 -4.58 -16.88 -23.49
C GLY A 193 -4.96 -15.64 -24.28
N THR A 194 -6.26 -15.33 -24.31
CA THR A 194 -6.75 -14.06 -24.84
C THR A 194 -6.50 -12.96 -23.83
N VAL A 195 -5.86 -11.87 -24.27
CA VAL A 195 -5.49 -10.74 -23.40
C VAL A 195 -6.28 -9.51 -23.79
N THR A 196 -6.91 -8.86 -22.82
CA THR A 196 -7.59 -7.56 -22.98
C THR A 196 -7.02 -6.56 -21.98
N VAL A 197 -6.95 -5.29 -22.38
CA VAL A 197 -6.31 -4.23 -21.60
C VAL A 197 -7.28 -3.08 -21.43
N ASP A 198 -7.43 -2.61 -20.19
CA ASP A 198 -8.17 -1.41 -19.83
C ASP A 198 -7.19 -0.38 -19.26
N ASN A 199 -7.07 0.78 -19.91
CA ASN A 199 -6.23 1.90 -19.46
C ASN A 199 -7.06 2.95 -18.74
N ASN A 200 -6.38 3.90 -18.07
CA ASN A 200 -6.98 5.01 -17.33
C ASN A 200 -7.95 4.50 -16.25
N MET A 201 -7.42 3.60 -15.43
CA MET A 201 -8.11 3.08 -14.27
C MET A 201 -7.54 3.72 -13.00
N CYS A 202 -8.36 3.76 -11.96
CA CYS A 202 -7.98 4.21 -10.63
C CYS A 202 -8.27 3.08 -9.63
N ILE A 203 -7.29 2.79 -8.78
CA ILE A 203 -7.49 1.94 -7.60
C ILE A 203 -7.99 2.82 -6.47
N VAL A 204 -9.16 2.52 -5.92
CA VAL A 204 -9.68 3.11 -4.70
C VAL A 204 -9.56 2.07 -3.59
N CYS A 205 -8.72 2.35 -2.59
CA CYS A 205 -8.45 1.48 -1.46
C CYS A 205 -9.12 2.05 -0.21
N VAL A 206 -10.05 1.29 0.37
CA VAL A 206 -10.70 1.61 1.65
C VAL A 206 -9.95 0.88 2.76
N VAL A 207 -9.48 1.64 3.76
CA VAL A 207 -8.62 1.15 4.85
C VAL A 207 -9.35 1.26 6.18
N GLY A 208 -9.25 0.21 7.00
CA GLY A 208 -9.77 0.17 8.36
C GLY A 208 -9.76 -1.24 8.92
N ASP A 209 -10.60 -1.49 9.92
CA ASP A 209 -10.76 -2.82 10.51
C ASP A 209 -11.74 -3.66 9.68
N LEU A 210 -11.18 -4.56 8.86
CA LEU A 210 -11.90 -5.48 7.97
C LEU A 210 -11.62 -6.94 8.33
N GLU A 211 -11.34 -7.21 9.62
CA GLU A 211 -11.33 -8.59 10.15
C GLU A 211 -12.66 -9.29 9.82
N TRP A 212 -12.62 -10.60 9.54
CA TRP A 212 -13.78 -11.35 9.07
C TRP A 212 -14.93 -11.41 10.09
N GLU A 213 -14.65 -11.17 11.37
CA GLU A 213 -15.65 -11.03 12.43
C GLU A 213 -16.46 -9.72 12.34
N ASN A 214 -15.92 -8.70 11.66
CA ASN A 214 -16.55 -7.39 11.52
C ASN A 214 -17.50 -7.34 10.31
N VAL A 215 -18.76 -7.69 10.55
CA VAL A 215 -19.77 -7.81 9.50
C VAL A 215 -20.22 -6.45 8.96
N GLY A 216 -20.25 -6.31 7.63
CA GLY A 216 -20.97 -5.25 6.93
C GLY A 216 -20.13 -4.07 6.47
N PHE A 217 -18.83 -4.03 6.77
CA PHE A 217 -17.95 -2.98 6.23
C PHE A 217 -17.70 -3.15 4.74
N GLU A 218 -17.52 -4.38 4.29
CA GLU A 218 -17.45 -4.77 2.89
C GLU A 218 -18.75 -4.41 2.16
N ALA A 219 -19.90 -4.65 2.78
CA ALA A 219 -21.20 -4.28 2.22
C ALA A 219 -21.33 -2.76 2.10
N LYS A 220 -20.91 -2.00 3.12
CA LYS A 220 -20.90 -0.53 3.10
C LYS A 220 -19.96 0.02 2.02
N ALA A 221 -18.79 -0.58 1.84
CA ALA A 221 -17.83 -0.19 0.81
C ALA A 221 -18.38 -0.47 -0.60
N LEU A 222 -19.00 -1.63 -0.83
CA LEU A 222 -19.69 -1.92 -2.08
C LEU A 222 -20.89 -0.99 -2.32
N ASP A 223 -21.65 -0.69 -1.27
CA ASP A 223 -22.83 0.19 -1.39
C ASP A 223 -22.43 1.62 -1.78
N ALA A 224 -21.30 2.11 -1.27
CA ALA A 224 -20.74 3.39 -1.70
C ALA A 224 -20.34 3.41 -3.19
N MET A 225 -20.09 2.23 -3.78
CA MET A 225 -19.77 2.06 -5.20
C MET A 225 -20.99 1.72 -6.06
N ARG A 226 -22.20 1.74 -5.51
CA ARG A 226 -23.43 1.26 -6.18
C ARG A 226 -23.65 1.85 -7.58
N ASP A 227 -23.39 3.15 -7.73
CA ASP A 227 -23.62 3.89 -8.97
C ASP A 227 -22.35 4.05 -9.83
N ILE A 228 -21.27 3.37 -9.46
CA ILE A 228 -19.96 3.45 -10.13
C ILE A 228 -19.64 2.09 -10.76
N PRO A 229 -19.35 2.02 -12.07
CA PRO A 229 -18.93 0.77 -12.71
C PRO A 229 -17.59 0.26 -12.14
N VAL A 230 -17.65 -0.82 -11.38
CA VAL A 230 -16.46 -1.47 -10.80
C VAL A 230 -15.91 -2.53 -11.75
N ARG A 231 -14.61 -2.45 -12.07
CA ARG A 231 -13.90 -3.40 -12.93
C ARG A 231 -13.35 -4.60 -12.15
N MET A 232 -12.76 -4.36 -10.99
CA MET A 232 -12.18 -5.39 -10.12
C MET A 232 -12.45 -5.04 -8.66
N ILE A 233 -12.60 -6.07 -7.83
CA ILE A 233 -12.60 -5.96 -6.38
C ILE A 233 -11.51 -6.90 -5.87
N SER A 234 -10.67 -6.42 -4.97
CA SER A 234 -9.69 -7.22 -4.23
C SER A 234 -9.99 -7.10 -2.74
N PHE A 235 -10.26 -8.23 -2.12
CA PHE A 235 -10.59 -8.33 -0.70
C PHE A 235 -10.12 -9.70 -0.17
N GLY A 236 -9.73 -9.76 1.11
CA GLY A 236 -9.27 -10.99 1.77
C GLY A 236 -7.76 -11.27 1.66
N GLY A 237 -6.99 -10.42 0.95
CA GLY A 237 -5.52 -10.46 0.99
C GLY A 237 -4.92 -9.81 2.24
N SER A 238 -5.71 -8.98 2.93
CA SER A 238 -5.38 -8.26 4.16
C SER A 238 -6.65 -8.10 4.98
N ASN A 239 -6.53 -8.07 6.31
CA ASN A 239 -7.64 -7.74 7.21
C ASN A 239 -7.84 -6.21 7.35
N TYR A 240 -7.08 -5.41 6.58
CA TYR A 240 -7.02 -3.96 6.75
C TYR A 240 -7.47 -3.16 5.53
N ASN A 241 -7.74 -3.83 4.39
CA ASN A 241 -8.15 -3.14 3.17
C ASN A 241 -9.22 -3.89 2.35
N ILE A 242 -10.00 -3.10 1.60
CA ILE A 242 -10.73 -3.54 0.42
C ILE A 242 -10.44 -2.57 -0.71
N SER A 243 -10.05 -3.08 -1.86
CA SER A 243 -9.64 -2.28 -3.02
C SER A 243 -10.58 -2.49 -4.20
N PHE A 244 -10.96 -1.39 -4.84
CA PHE A 244 -11.80 -1.35 -6.03
C PHE A 244 -11.01 -0.76 -7.18
N LEU A 245 -11.10 -1.38 -8.35
CA LEU A 245 -10.59 -0.79 -9.58
C LEU A 245 -11.77 -0.20 -10.36
N ILE A 246 -11.74 1.10 -10.59
CA ILE A 246 -12.75 1.85 -11.34
C ILE A 246 -12.11 2.57 -12.51
N ARG A 247 -12.94 2.99 -13.47
CA ARG A 247 -12.48 3.86 -14.55
C ARG A 247 -12.33 5.27 -14.01
N GLU A 248 -11.24 5.94 -14.38
CA GLU A 248 -11.00 7.37 -14.10
C GLU A 248 -12.01 8.26 -14.84
#